data_AF-A0A0B4EN26-F1
#
_entry.id   AF-A0A0B4EN26-F1
#
_cell.length_a   1.000
_cell.length_b   1.000
_cell.length_c   1.000
_cell.angle_alpha   90.00
_cell.angle_beta   90.00
_cell.angle_gamma   90.00
#
_symmetry.space_group_name_H-M   'P 1'
#
loop_
_entity.id
_entity.type
_entity.pdbx_description
1 polymer ?
#
loop_
_entity_poly.entity_id
_entity_poly.type
_entity_poly.pdbx_seq_one_letter_code
_entity_poly.pdbx_strand_id
1 'polypeptide(L)'
;MASLQCEDARHADLPQKQKSELVLNYWPAGDHDRGASTSGINCLIVLLKRIYAALLDPPMLNSKRSQIEDLKKMMEADNPFMAHAWLVFGPSSDGVGAALIRLTDGVWGKELKEIAHKDLHFENLVAHARMNTTLWSMPRFNLMLEHLWWQQDTRQWRQLQHETTPTEVKDYFAKWNPTPTPGSLCLGAFPGMSLDVEVNKLFGEFSVGNFTVLVRPDAPVFFYATFTVKDVGEEKLDFNAFRRFTLETGQLINVDGVMRWQRTGRAGQMPYNLMAIVKYRDTADGSDSIRIYDDFGSNSIPIGKLPDYASPDWKMADMKNGDTFLAMFVYSRMPPKTRPPFPEVFMKRNLDGYLANYQVFSSLINGGQEEKRDRDAGNRQ
;
A
#
# COMPACT_ATOMS: atom_id res chain seq x y z
N MET A 1 3.35 -13.77 28.26
CA MET A 1 2.88 -13.61 26.87
C MET A 1 1.75 -14.60 26.64
N ALA A 2 0.50 -14.14 26.72
CA ALA A 2 -0.65 -14.96 26.34
C ALA A 2 -0.66 -15.11 24.82
N SER A 3 -0.67 -16.35 24.34
CA SER A 3 -0.77 -16.67 22.92
C SER A 3 -2.08 -16.11 22.33
N LEU A 4 -2.01 -15.51 21.15
CA LEU A 4 -3.10 -14.95 20.33
C LEU A 4 -4.12 -16.02 19.84
N GLN A 5 -4.44 -16.99 20.67
CA GLN A 5 -5.41 -18.02 20.33
C GLN A 5 -6.83 -17.49 20.59
N CYS A 6 -7.66 -17.59 19.56
CA CYS A 6 -9.13 -17.61 19.61
C CYS A 6 -9.91 -16.34 19.19
N GLU A 7 -9.48 -15.65 18.13
CA GLU A 7 -10.44 -15.03 17.18
C GLU A 7 -10.34 -15.63 15.77
N ASP A 8 -9.20 -16.24 15.42
CA ASP A 8 -8.97 -16.94 14.15
C ASP A 8 -9.97 -18.07 13.86
N ALA A 9 -10.54 -18.70 14.91
CA ALA A 9 -11.46 -19.82 14.76
C ALA A 9 -12.78 -19.43 14.05
N ARG A 10 -13.19 -18.16 14.13
CA ARG A 10 -14.47 -17.69 13.53
C ARG A 10 -14.41 -17.55 12.00
N HIS A 11 -13.21 -17.39 11.45
CA HIS A 11 -13.04 -17.16 10.01
C HIS A 11 -12.21 -18.24 9.32
N ALA A 12 -11.59 -19.18 10.05
CA ALA A 12 -10.78 -20.25 9.50
C ALA A 12 -11.47 -20.97 8.32
N ASP A 13 -12.77 -21.24 8.45
CA ASP A 13 -13.57 -22.00 7.50
C ASP A 13 -14.09 -21.20 6.29
N LEU A 14 -13.94 -19.86 6.27
CA LEU A 14 -14.45 -19.06 5.15
C LEU A 14 -13.60 -19.29 3.89
N PRO A 15 -14.23 -19.42 2.70
CA PRO A 15 -13.55 -19.37 1.42
C PRO A 15 -12.66 -18.14 1.29
N GLN A 16 -11.51 -18.28 0.64
CA GLN A 16 -10.51 -17.20 0.52
C GLN A 16 -11.09 -15.92 -0.08
N LYS A 17 -11.94 -16.05 -1.10
CA LYS A 17 -12.61 -14.93 -1.75
C LYS A 17 -13.48 -14.13 -0.77
N GLN A 18 -14.24 -14.83 0.08
CA GLN A 18 -15.07 -14.19 1.10
C GLN A 18 -14.21 -13.51 2.16
N LYS A 19 -13.07 -14.11 2.56
CA LYS A 19 -12.10 -13.45 3.44
C LYS A 19 -11.63 -12.14 2.83
N SER A 20 -11.17 -12.16 1.57
CA SER A 20 -10.73 -10.96 0.86
C SER A 20 -11.83 -9.90 0.73
N GLU A 21 -13.08 -10.29 0.47
CA GLU A 21 -14.21 -9.35 0.41
C GLU A 21 -14.49 -8.72 1.79
N LEU A 22 -14.49 -9.51 2.86
CA LEU A 22 -14.62 -8.99 4.23
C LEU A 22 -13.45 -8.05 4.58
N VAL A 23 -12.23 -8.39 4.19
CA VAL A 23 -11.04 -7.54 4.40
C VAL A 23 -11.25 -6.15 3.80
N LEU A 24 -11.74 -6.11 2.56
CA LEU A 24 -11.86 -4.88 1.80
C LEU A 24 -13.04 -4.01 2.22
N ASN A 25 -14.11 -4.63 2.70
CA ASN A 25 -15.38 -3.96 2.97
C ASN A 25 -15.51 -3.40 4.39
N TYR A 26 -14.75 -3.93 5.36
CA TYR A 26 -14.86 -3.51 6.77
C TYR A 26 -13.71 -2.57 7.16
N TRP A 27 -14.03 -1.29 7.25
CA TRP A 27 -13.08 -0.25 7.68
C TRP A 27 -13.26 0.06 9.18
N PRO A 28 -12.20 0.47 9.90
CA PRO A 28 -12.33 0.90 11.29
C PRO A 28 -13.36 2.03 11.45
N ALA A 29 -14.46 1.80 12.18
CA ALA A 29 -15.53 2.79 12.37
C ALA A 29 -16.15 2.65 13.77
N GLY A 30 -17.04 3.60 14.13
CA GLY A 30 -17.77 3.60 15.42
C GLY A 30 -17.02 4.32 16.54
N ASP A 31 -17.25 3.91 17.79
CA ASP A 31 -16.73 4.57 19.02
C ASP A 31 -15.20 4.61 19.14
N HIS A 32 -14.51 3.88 18.27
CA HIS A 32 -13.05 3.83 18.21
C HIS A 32 -12.46 4.80 17.18
N ASP A 33 -13.29 5.35 16.29
CA ASP A 33 -12.89 6.47 15.45
C ASP A 33 -13.00 7.77 16.26
N ARG A 34 -11.89 8.16 16.87
CA ARG A 34 -11.75 9.37 17.68
C ARG A 34 -11.25 10.55 16.83
N GLY A 35 -11.64 10.58 15.55
CA GLY A 35 -11.30 11.61 14.58
C GLY A 35 -9.79 11.72 14.33
N ALA A 36 -9.26 12.95 14.41
CA ALA A 36 -7.85 13.26 14.17
C ALA A 36 -6.90 12.32 14.94
N SER A 37 -7.19 12.06 16.21
CA SER A 37 -6.32 11.25 17.08
C SER A 37 -6.12 9.80 16.64
N THR A 38 -7.04 9.23 15.84
CA THR A 38 -6.97 7.85 15.33
C THR A 38 -6.87 7.75 13.82
N SER A 39 -7.08 8.86 13.09
CA SER A 39 -7.14 8.85 11.61
C SER A 39 -5.90 8.26 10.94
N GLY A 40 -4.69 8.51 11.47
CA GLY A 40 -3.45 7.94 10.92
C GLY A 40 -3.37 6.42 11.08
N ILE A 41 -3.72 5.90 12.27
CA ILE A 41 -3.83 4.46 12.52
C ILE A 41 -4.89 3.87 11.57
N ASN A 42 -6.07 4.46 11.50
CA ASN A 42 -7.16 3.97 10.67
C ASN A 42 -6.77 3.91 9.18
N CYS A 43 -6.13 4.95 8.66
CA CYS A 43 -5.59 4.97 7.29
C CYS A 43 -4.58 3.83 7.07
N LEU A 44 -3.65 3.63 8.01
CA LEU A 44 -2.68 2.53 7.92
C LEU A 44 -3.37 1.17 7.91
N ILE A 45 -4.35 0.94 8.79
CA ILE A 45 -5.08 -0.33 8.85
C ILE A 45 -5.83 -0.61 7.54
N VAL A 46 -6.50 0.40 6.96
CA VAL A 46 -7.18 0.24 5.68
C VAL A 46 -6.19 -0.05 4.55
N LEU A 47 -5.05 0.64 4.51
CA LEU A 47 -4.00 0.36 3.53
C LEU A 47 -3.46 -1.08 3.67
N LEU A 48 -3.16 -1.51 4.90
CA LEU A 48 -2.66 -2.85 5.19
C LEU A 48 -3.67 -3.93 4.80
N LYS A 49 -4.96 -3.73 5.06
CA LYS A 49 -6.03 -4.61 4.60
C LYS A 49 -6.04 -4.74 3.08
N ARG A 50 -5.89 -3.62 2.35
CA ARG A 50 -5.83 -3.66 0.88
C ARG A 50 -4.60 -4.43 0.37
N ILE A 51 -3.45 -4.23 1.02
CA ILE A 51 -2.23 -5.00 0.74
C ILE A 51 -2.45 -6.50 1.00
N TYR A 52 -3.03 -6.88 2.14
CA TYR A 52 -3.34 -8.27 2.44
C TYR A 52 -4.24 -8.89 1.37
N ALA A 53 -5.32 -8.21 0.98
CA ALA A 53 -6.22 -8.72 -0.05
C ALA A 53 -5.48 -8.98 -1.36
N ALA A 54 -4.58 -8.09 -1.78
CA ALA A 54 -3.76 -8.26 -2.98
C ALA A 54 -2.72 -9.39 -2.83
N LEU A 55 -2.10 -9.53 -1.66
CA LEU A 55 -1.17 -10.63 -1.34
C LEU A 55 -1.87 -12.00 -1.25
N LEU A 56 -3.18 -12.03 -1.05
CA LEU A 56 -3.96 -13.27 -0.99
C LEU A 56 -4.52 -13.68 -2.35
N ASP A 57 -4.44 -12.82 -3.36
CA ASP A 57 -4.93 -13.12 -4.70
C ASP A 57 -3.94 -14.05 -5.44
N PRO A 58 -4.32 -15.31 -5.74
CA PRO A 58 -3.41 -16.32 -6.30
C PRO A 58 -2.67 -15.97 -7.61
N PRO A 59 -3.27 -15.29 -8.62
CA PRO A 59 -2.63 -15.08 -9.91
C PRO A 59 -1.42 -14.14 -9.85
N MET A 60 -1.30 -13.35 -8.78
CA MET A 60 -0.19 -12.41 -8.59
C MET A 60 1.13 -13.10 -8.24
N LEU A 61 1.11 -14.28 -7.61
CA LEU A 61 2.23 -14.68 -6.75
C LEU A 61 3.07 -15.86 -7.18
N ASN A 62 2.63 -16.72 -8.11
CA ASN A 62 3.31 -17.98 -8.46
C ASN A 62 3.78 -18.83 -7.24
N SER A 63 3.35 -18.46 -6.03
CA SER A 63 3.84 -18.95 -4.75
C SER A 63 2.85 -19.98 -4.24
N LYS A 64 3.35 -21.00 -3.55
CA LYS A 64 2.46 -22.00 -2.96
C LYS A 64 1.63 -21.33 -1.86
N ARG A 65 0.34 -21.66 -1.76
CA ARG A 65 -0.57 -21.12 -0.74
C ARG A 65 0.01 -21.21 0.68
N SER A 66 0.67 -22.31 1.01
CA SER A 66 1.31 -22.51 2.32
C SER A 66 2.36 -21.43 2.63
N GLN A 67 3.15 -21.01 1.64
CA GLN A 67 4.16 -19.96 1.82
C GLN A 67 3.53 -18.60 2.13
N ILE A 68 2.36 -18.31 1.56
CA ILE A 68 1.63 -17.06 1.83
C ILE A 68 1.10 -17.05 3.27
N GLU A 69 0.55 -18.17 3.73
CA GLU A 69 0.07 -18.29 5.12
C GLU A 69 1.20 -18.23 6.13
N ASP A 70 2.33 -18.88 5.86
CA ASP A 70 3.51 -18.85 6.75
C ASP A 70 4.10 -17.44 6.83
N LEU A 71 4.22 -16.76 5.69
CA LEU A 71 4.68 -15.38 5.60
C LEU A 71 3.77 -14.44 6.39
N LYS A 72 2.46 -14.59 6.24
CA LYS A 72 1.46 -13.83 6.99
C LYS A 72 1.63 -14.02 8.50
N LYS A 73 1.72 -15.27 8.98
CA LYS A 73 1.87 -15.57 10.42
C LYS A 73 3.13 -14.94 10.99
N MET A 74 4.23 -14.97 10.24
CA MET A 74 5.48 -14.32 10.62
C MET A 74 5.29 -12.81 10.76
N MET A 75 4.65 -12.16 9.78
CA MET A 75 4.40 -10.72 9.81
C MET A 75 3.50 -10.30 10.98
N GLU A 76 2.46 -11.06 11.28
CA GLU A 76 1.54 -10.78 12.39
C GLU A 76 2.22 -10.96 13.75
N ALA A 77 3.10 -11.95 13.89
CA ALA A 77 3.84 -12.17 15.13
C ALA A 77 4.79 -11.00 15.46
N ASP A 78 5.45 -10.44 14.45
CA ASP A 78 6.50 -9.44 14.64
C ASP A 78 6.02 -7.98 14.52
N ASN A 79 4.88 -7.76 13.86
CA ASN A 79 4.32 -6.42 13.61
C ASN A 79 2.87 -6.28 14.12
N PRO A 80 2.67 -5.60 15.27
CA PRO A 80 1.34 -5.35 15.81
C PRO A 80 0.38 -4.60 14.88
N PHE A 81 0.86 -3.76 13.96
CA PHE A 81 0.00 -3.09 12.97
C PHE A 81 -0.61 -4.10 12.00
N MET A 82 0.20 -5.06 11.53
CA MET A 82 -0.24 -6.13 10.64
C MET A 82 -1.24 -7.05 11.34
N ALA A 83 -0.92 -7.47 12.58
CA ALA A 83 -1.84 -8.25 13.41
C ALA A 83 -3.16 -7.53 13.65
N HIS A 84 -3.13 -6.24 13.97
CA HIS A 84 -4.34 -5.44 14.16
C HIS A 84 -5.15 -5.34 12.87
N ALA A 85 -4.51 -5.09 11.72
CA ALA A 85 -5.19 -5.06 10.43
C ALA A 85 -5.89 -6.39 10.11
N TRP A 86 -5.30 -7.51 10.54
CA TRP A 86 -5.89 -8.84 10.44
C TRP A 86 -7.04 -9.08 11.44
N LEU A 87 -6.91 -8.68 12.70
CA LEU A 87 -7.94 -8.95 13.72
C LEU A 87 -9.29 -8.28 13.41
N VAL A 88 -9.31 -7.18 12.67
CA VAL A 88 -10.54 -6.41 12.35
C VAL A 88 -11.32 -7.04 11.17
N PHE A 89 -11.36 -8.38 11.01
CA PHE A 89 -12.22 -9.07 10.03
C PHE A 89 -13.65 -9.34 10.49
N GLY A 90 -13.95 -9.09 11.76
CA GLY A 90 -15.26 -9.38 12.31
C GLY A 90 -16.19 -8.15 12.32
N PRO A 91 -17.49 -8.31 12.03
CA PRO A 91 -18.51 -7.30 12.30
C PRO A 91 -18.78 -7.07 13.79
N SER A 92 -18.14 -7.82 14.71
CA SER A 92 -18.30 -7.60 16.15
C SER A 92 -17.49 -6.38 16.59
N SER A 93 -18.18 -5.23 16.65
CA SER A 93 -17.73 -3.97 17.25
C SER A 93 -17.04 -4.15 18.60
N ASP A 94 -17.50 -5.15 19.38
CA ASP A 94 -17.12 -5.38 20.77
C ASP A 94 -15.62 -5.66 20.96
N GLY A 95 -14.91 -6.07 19.90
CA GLY A 95 -13.47 -6.37 19.94
C GLY A 95 -12.55 -5.26 19.44
N VAL A 96 -13.06 -4.24 18.74
CA VAL A 96 -12.22 -3.26 18.04
C VAL A 96 -11.46 -2.35 19.01
N GLY A 97 -12.13 -1.86 20.06
CA GLY A 97 -11.48 -1.06 21.11
C GLY A 97 -10.39 -1.83 21.85
N ALA A 98 -10.65 -3.08 22.20
CA ALA A 98 -9.66 -3.95 22.81
C ALA A 98 -8.48 -4.21 21.85
N ALA A 99 -8.74 -4.37 20.55
CA ALA A 99 -7.70 -4.52 19.54
C ALA A 99 -6.85 -3.24 19.38
N LEU A 100 -7.45 -2.05 19.49
CA LEU A 100 -6.72 -0.78 19.44
C LEU A 100 -5.83 -0.60 20.68
N ILE A 101 -6.33 -0.95 21.87
CA ILE A 101 -5.54 -0.95 23.11
C ILE A 101 -4.34 -1.90 22.99
N ARG A 102 -4.56 -3.13 22.48
CA ARG A 102 -3.49 -4.09 22.23
C ARG A 102 -2.46 -3.57 21.22
N LEU A 103 -2.90 -2.86 20.19
CA LEU A 103 -2.00 -2.24 19.23
C LEU A 103 -1.14 -1.18 19.90
N THR A 104 -1.75 -0.26 20.66
CA THR A 104 -1.01 0.84 21.29
C THR A 104 -0.01 0.34 22.34
N ASP A 105 -0.40 -0.67 23.13
CA ASP A 105 0.48 -1.36 24.06
C ASP A 105 1.62 -2.11 23.35
N GLY A 106 1.31 -2.87 22.29
CA GLY A 106 2.32 -3.66 21.57
C GLY A 106 3.36 -2.83 20.82
N VAL A 107 3.01 -1.61 20.38
CA VAL A 107 3.92 -0.72 19.64
C VAL A 107 4.64 0.24 20.58
N TRP A 108 3.92 0.90 21.50
CA TRP A 108 4.46 1.98 22.34
C TRP A 108 4.51 1.64 23.84
N GLY A 109 3.87 0.57 24.30
CA GLY A 109 3.74 0.24 25.73
C GLY A 109 2.93 1.27 26.51
N LYS A 110 1.97 1.93 25.85
CA LYS A 110 1.23 3.08 26.38
C LYS A 110 -0.23 3.05 25.94
N GLU A 111 -1.08 3.75 26.69
CA GLU A 111 -2.44 4.03 26.24
C GLU A 111 -2.45 5.05 25.09
N LEU A 112 -3.46 4.98 24.21
CA LEU A 112 -3.58 5.89 23.05
C LEU A 112 -3.44 7.37 23.40
N LYS A 113 -4.03 7.81 24.53
CA LYS A 113 -4.01 9.21 24.99
C LYS A 113 -2.63 9.71 25.43
N GLU A 114 -1.69 8.80 25.68
CA GLU A 114 -0.34 9.09 26.18
C GLU A 114 0.70 9.08 25.05
N ILE A 115 0.30 8.65 23.85
CA ILE A 115 1.15 8.67 22.66
C ILE A 115 1.18 10.09 22.11
N ALA A 116 2.37 10.58 21.78
CA ALA A 116 2.49 11.91 21.21
C ALA A 116 1.72 11.97 19.88
N HIS A 117 0.94 13.03 19.69
CA HIS A 117 0.06 13.14 18.52
C HIS A 117 0.82 12.98 17.19
N LYS A 118 2.05 13.50 17.09
CA LYS A 118 2.92 13.33 15.91
C LYS A 118 3.20 11.86 15.60
N ASP A 119 3.37 11.00 16.60
CA ASP A 119 3.71 9.59 16.39
C ASP A 119 2.52 8.80 15.83
N LEU A 120 1.30 9.36 15.94
CA LEU A 120 0.05 8.82 15.40
C LEU A 120 -0.27 9.35 13.99
N HIS A 121 0.54 10.23 13.43
CA HIS A 121 0.42 10.67 12.04
C HIS A 121 0.73 9.52 11.11
N PHE A 122 -0.06 9.36 10.04
CA PHE A 122 0.14 8.28 9.08
C PHE A 122 1.59 8.20 8.56
N GLU A 123 2.21 9.34 8.25
CA GLU A 123 3.60 9.43 7.80
C GLU A 123 4.59 8.75 8.76
N ASN A 124 4.44 9.00 10.06
CA ASN A 124 5.32 8.41 11.08
C ASN A 124 5.01 6.94 11.32
N LEU A 125 3.74 6.55 11.23
CA LEU A 125 3.33 5.15 11.36
C LEU A 125 3.85 4.30 10.20
N VAL A 126 3.76 4.80 8.97
CA VAL A 126 4.20 4.08 7.77
C VAL A 126 5.72 3.96 7.71
N ALA A 127 6.45 4.95 8.26
CA ALA A 127 7.91 4.93 8.38
C ALA A 127 8.41 4.24 9.66
N HIS A 128 7.50 3.73 10.52
CA HIS A 128 7.85 3.14 11.80
C HIS A 128 8.83 1.96 11.64
N ALA A 129 9.81 1.83 12.52
CA ALA A 129 10.89 0.83 12.41
C ALA A 129 10.36 -0.60 12.19
N ARG A 130 9.30 -0.99 12.92
CA ARG A 130 8.65 -2.30 12.74
C ARG A 130 8.08 -2.53 11.33
N MET A 131 7.50 -1.49 10.71
CA MET A 131 7.01 -1.57 9.33
C MET A 131 8.17 -1.80 8.37
N ASN A 132 9.29 -1.11 8.59
CA ASN A 132 10.50 -1.23 7.77
C ASN A 132 11.10 -2.64 7.86
N THR A 133 11.20 -3.20 9.06
CA THR A 133 11.79 -4.53 9.26
C THR A 133 10.89 -5.69 8.83
N THR A 134 9.58 -5.45 8.67
CA THR A 134 8.60 -6.49 8.32
C THR A 134 8.01 -6.32 6.94
N LEU A 135 7.12 -5.34 6.71
CA LEU A 135 6.40 -5.18 5.45
C LEU A 135 7.30 -4.64 4.34
N TRP A 136 8.01 -3.54 4.61
CA TRP A 136 8.75 -2.83 3.55
C TRP A 136 10.05 -3.52 3.15
N SER A 137 10.59 -4.41 3.99
CA SER A 137 11.75 -5.25 3.69
C SER A 137 11.42 -6.45 2.79
N MET A 138 10.14 -6.76 2.58
CA MET A 138 9.76 -7.91 1.77
C MET A 138 10.15 -7.70 0.30
N PRO A 139 10.61 -8.74 -0.41
CA PRO A 139 10.92 -8.65 -1.85
C PRO A 139 9.81 -8.05 -2.71
N ARG A 140 8.55 -8.19 -2.30
CA ARG A 140 7.38 -7.68 -3.02
C ARG A 140 7.22 -6.15 -2.97
N PHE A 141 7.93 -5.48 -2.06
CA PHE A 141 7.94 -4.03 -1.87
C PHE A 141 9.33 -3.43 -2.17
N ASN A 142 10.34 -4.27 -2.39
CA ASN A 142 11.70 -3.85 -2.61
C ASN A 142 11.85 -3.27 -4.03
N LEU A 143 12.00 -1.96 -4.12
CA LEU A 143 12.15 -1.29 -5.42
C LEU A 143 13.49 -1.58 -6.09
N MET A 144 14.57 -1.77 -5.31
CA MET A 144 15.96 -1.67 -5.83
C MET A 144 17.03 -2.55 -5.12
N LEU A 145 16.70 -3.33 -4.09
CA LEU A 145 17.67 -3.86 -3.11
C LEU A 145 18.81 -4.71 -3.71
N GLU A 146 18.55 -5.47 -4.78
CA GLU A 146 19.56 -6.33 -5.42
C GLU A 146 20.22 -5.70 -6.65
N HIS A 147 19.77 -4.52 -7.08
CA HIS A 147 20.12 -3.95 -8.38
C HIS A 147 20.80 -2.59 -8.34
N LEU A 148 21.55 -2.34 -7.26
CA LEU A 148 22.46 -1.20 -7.17
C LEU A 148 23.84 -1.62 -7.65
N TRP A 149 24.26 -1.05 -8.78
CA TRP A 149 25.52 -1.38 -9.43
C TRP A 149 26.35 -0.12 -9.66
N TRP A 150 27.67 -0.26 -9.71
CA TRP A 150 28.57 0.84 -10.05
C TRP A 150 29.74 0.35 -10.89
N GLN A 151 30.36 1.25 -11.64
CA GLN A 151 31.57 0.98 -12.40
C GLN A 151 32.45 2.22 -12.50
N GLN A 152 33.73 1.98 -12.80
CA GLN A 152 34.72 3.00 -13.11
C GLN A 152 35.30 2.66 -14.49
N ASP A 153 35.39 3.65 -15.39
CA ASP A 153 36.01 3.53 -16.71
C ASP A 153 35.46 2.39 -17.61
N THR A 154 34.16 2.08 -17.50
CA THR A 154 33.41 1.13 -18.35
C THR A 154 33.84 -0.34 -18.30
N ARG A 155 34.73 -0.72 -17.37
CA ARG A 155 35.38 -2.05 -17.44
C ARG A 155 34.47 -3.19 -16.97
N GLN A 156 33.80 -3.06 -15.82
CA GLN A 156 32.86 -4.06 -15.28
C GLN A 156 31.90 -3.44 -14.26
N TRP A 157 30.61 -3.79 -14.34
CA TRP A 157 29.63 -3.48 -13.29
C TRP A 157 29.93 -4.29 -12.03
N ARG A 158 29.97 -3.61 -10.89
CA ARG A 158 30.15 -4.19 -9.56
C ARG A 158 28.88 -3.92 -8.75
N GLN A 159 28.35 -4.95 -8.12
CA GLN A 159 27.24 -4.78 -7.20
C GLN A 159 27.71 -3.97 -5.98
N LEU A 160 26.80 -3.19 -5.40
CA LEU A 160 27.06 -2.47 -4.16
C LEU A 160 27.46 -3.45 -3.04
N GLN A 161 28.71 -3.34 -2.58
CA GLN A 161 29.27 -4.10 -1.46
C GLN A 161 29.78 -3.14 -0.39
N HIS A 162 29.37 -3.30 0.87
CA HIS A 162 29.58 -2.32 1.92
C HIS A 162 31.07 -2.04 2.23
N GLU A 163 31.97 -2.98 2.00
CA GLU A 163 33.39 -2.81 2.33
C GLU A 163 34.18 -2.21 1.14
N THR A 164 33.94 -2.70 -0.07
CA THR A 164 34.75 -2.41 -1.27
C THR A 164 34.23 -1.26 -2.12
N THR A 165 33.02 -0.76 -1.84
CA THR A 165 32.43 0.34 -2.62
C THR A 165 33.05 1.69 -2.25
N PRO A 166 33.44 2.53 -3.23
CA PRO A 166 33.91 3.89 -3.00
C PRO A 166 32.92 4.72 -2.18
N THR A 167 33.45 5.65 -1.37
CA THR A 167 32.62 6.49 -0.50
C THR A 167 31.63 7.33 -1.30
N GLU A 168 32.02 7.91 -2.45
CA GLU A 168 31.08 8.74 -3.23
C GLU A 168 29.88 7.92 -3.76
N VAL A 169 30.11 6.65 -4.10
CA VAL A 169 29.06 5.73 -4.56
C VAL A 169 28.17 5.32 -3.38
N LYS A 170 28.74 5.04 -2.21
CA LYS A 170 27.99 4.75 -0.98
C LYS A 170 27.09 5.91 -0.59
N ASP A 171 27.63 7.13 -0.60
CA ASP A 171 26.88 8.35 -0.26
C ASP A 171 25.75 8.59 -1.27
N TYR A 172 26.00 8.35 -2.57
CA TYR A 172 24.95 8.40 -3.58
C TYR A 172 23.85 7.38 -3.32
N PHE A 173 24.18 6.14 -2.93
CA PHE A 173 23.18 5.12 -2.63
C PHE A 173 22.50 5.27 -1.27
N ALA A 174 23.13 5.96 -0.32
CA ALA A 174 22.55 6.23 1.00
C ALA A 174 21.22 6.99 0.88
N LYS A 175 21.07 7.87 -0.12
CA LYS A 175 19.81 8.60 -0.39
C LYS A 175 18.64 7.68 -0.76
N TRP A 176 18.91 6.47 -1.25
CA TRP A 176 17.90 5.51 -1.68
C TRP A 176 17.41 4.62 -0.55
N ASN A 177 18.10 4.63 0.61
CA ASN A 177 17.85 3.83 1.81
C ASN A 177 17.82 2.30 1.52
N PRO A 178 18.72 1.49 2.10
CA PRO A 178 18.75 0.05 1.85
C PRO A 178 17.47 -0.67 2.27
N THR A 179 16.61 -0.06 3.10
CA THR A 179 15.24 -0.52 3.34
C THR A 179 14.31 0.61 2.93
N PRO A 180 13.90 0.68 1.65
CA PRO A 180 13.09 1.78 1.17
C PRO A 180 11.81 1.83 2.01
N THR A 181 11.52 3.01 2.54
CA THR A 181 10.28 3.32 3.24
C THR A 181 9.45 4.20 2.32
N PRO A 182 8.14 4.35 2.53
CA PRO A 182 7.35 5.30 1.77
C PRO A 182 7.90 6.73 1.71
N GLY A 183 8.61 7.17 2.76
CA GLY A 183 9.29 8.47 2.80
C GLY A 183 10.67 8.51 2.11
N SER A 184 11.22 7.36 1.70
CA SER A 184 12.49 7.31 0.95
C SER A 184 12.32 7.64 -0.53
N LEU A 185 11.12 7.43 -1.08
CA LEU A 185 10.81 7.77 -2.46
C LEU A 185 9.87 8.96 -2.53
N CYS A 186 10.46 10.15 -2.61
CA CYS A 186 9.74 11.41 -2.69
C CYS A 186 9.75 11.98 -4.11
N LEU A 187 8.56 12.21 -4.67
CA LEU A 187 8.36 12.78 -6.01
C LEU A 187 7.63 14.13 -5.92
N GLY A 188 7.84 14.99 -6.91
CA GLY A 188 7.03 16.20 -7.08
C GLY A 188 5.71 15.88 -7.78
N ALA A 189 4.60 16.43 -7.29
CA ALA A 189 3.31 16.40 -7.97
C ALA A 189 2.95 17.80 -8.46
N PHE A 190 2.79 17.98 -9.78
CA PHE A 190 2.48 19.28 -10.38
C PHE A 190 1.52 19.13 -11.58
N PRO A 191 0.74 20.17 -11.94
CA PRO A 191 -0.16 20.11 -13.08
C PRO A 191 0.56 19.73 -14.38
N GLY A 192 -0.07 18.88 -15.20
CA GLY A 192 0.51 18.40 -16.45
C GLY A 192 1.63 17.36 -16.33
N MET A 193 1.96 16.90 -15.11
CA MET A 193 2.97 15.85 -14.94
C MET A 193 2.59 14.53 -15.63
N SER A 194 3.60 13.82 -16.12
CA SER A 194 3.47 12.42 -16.53
C SER A 194 4.11 11.53 -15.47
N LEU A 195 3.29 10.74 -14.77
CA LEU A 195 3.78 9.83 -13.74
C LEU A 195 4.75 8.78 -14.33
N ASP A 196 4.50 8.32 -15.55
CA ASP A 196 5.42 7.44 -16.28
C ASP A 196 6.82 8.07 -16.38
N VAL A 197 6.89 9.34 -16.78
CA VAL A 197 8.17 10.05 -16.94
C VAL A 197 8.85 10.25 -15.60
N GLU A 198 8.13 10.72 -14.58
CA GLU A 198 8.71 11.00 -13.26
C GLU A 198 9.20 9.74 -12.55
N VAL A 199 8.44 8.64 -12.59
CA VAL A 199 8.87 7.37 -12.02
C VAL A 199 10.07 6.79 -12.77
N ASN A 200 10.06 6.79 -14.11
CA ASN A 200 11.16 6.19 -14.87
C ASN A 200 12.45 7.02 -14.85
N LYS A 201 12.42 8.29 -14.45
CA LYS A 201 13.62 9.11 -14.19
C LYS A 201 14.41 8.64 -12.97
N LEU A 202 13.77 7.89 -12.05
CA LEU A 202 14.42 7.33 -10.87
C LEU A 202 15.44 6.24 -11.22
N PHE A 203 15.27 5.61 -12.38
CA PHE A 203 16.01 4.41 -12.77
C PHE A 203 16.87 4.67 -14.00
N GLY A 204 18.07 4.07 -14.00
CA GLY A 204 19.02 4.12 -15.10
C GLY A 204 20.45 4.37 -14.64
N GLU A 205 21.26 4.84 -15.59
CA GLU A 205 22.67 5.15 -15.38
C GLU A 205 22.83 6.62 -14.95
N PHE A 206 23.59 6.87 -13.88
CA PHE A 206 23.88 8.19 -13.36
C PHE A 206 25.38 8.37 -13.16
N SER A 207 25.88 9.57 -13.42
CA SER A 207 27.29 9.93 -13.18
C SER A 207 27.48 10.45 -11.75
N VAL A 208 28.46 9.89 -11.03
CA VAL A 208 28.81 10.27 -9.66
C VAL A 208 30.33 10.39 -9.58
N GLY A 209 30.84 11.61 -9.70
CA GLY A 209 32.29 11.85 -9.85
C GLY A 209 32.85 11.09 -11.05
N ASN A 210 33.84 10.23 -10.82
CA ASN A 210 34.45 9.37 -11.85
C ASN A 210 33.74 8.02 -12.02
N PHE A 211 32.64 7.80 -11.31
CA PHE A 211 31.88 6.56 -11.35
C PHE A 211 30.60 6.71 -12.17
N THR A 212 30.17 5.61 -12.77
CA THR A 212 28.80 5.45 -13.26
C THR A 212 28.09 4.51 -12.32
N VAL A 213 26.95 4.94 -11.77
CA VAL A 213 26.07 4.11 -10.94
C VAL A 213 24.83 3.74 -11.74
N LEU A 214 24.30 2.56 -11.50
CA LEU A 214 23.11 2.03 -12.14
C LEU A 214 22.10 1.64 -11.08
N VAL A 215 20.92 2.22 -11.19
CA VAL A 215 19.75 1.92 -10.36
C VAL A 215 18.73 1.24 -11.25
N ARG A 216 18.46 -0.06 -11.02
CA ARG A 216 17.44 -0.79 -11.79
C ARG A 216 16.21 -1.05 -10.91
N PRO A 217 15.00 -1.01 -11.49
CA PRO A 217 13.82 -1.45 -10.78
C PRO A 217 13.81 -2.98 -10.67
N ASP A 218 13.48 -3.51 -9.50
CA ASP A 218 13.24 -4.94 -9.27
C ASP A 218 11.80 -5.37 -9.61
N ALA A 219 11.05 -4.51 -10.31
CA ALA A 219 9.70 -4.82 -10.75
C ALA A 219 8.79 -5.37 -9.62
N PRO A 220 8.75 -4.71 -8.44
CA PRO A 220 8.06 -5.27 -7.29
C PRO A 220 6.55 -5.40 -7.51
N VAL A 221 5.89 -6.28 -6.78
CA VAL A 221 4.41 -6.40 -6.86
C VAL A 221 3.75 -5.08 -6.46
N PHE A 222 4.32 -4.39 -5.47
CA PHE A 222 3.85 -3.09 -5.02
C PHE A 222 4.89 -2.01 -5.29
N PHE A 223 4.42 -0.88 -5.80
CA PHE A 223 5.22 0.34 -5.92
C PHE A 223 4.58 1.42 -5.06
N TYR A 224 5.38 2.21 -4.36
CA TYR A 224 4.88 3.30 -3.54
C TYR A 224 5.78 4.52 -3.69
N ALA A 225 5.19 5.70 -3.59
CA ALA A 225 5.94 6.95 -3.52
C ALA A 225 5.15 7.98 -2.71
N THR A 226 5.87 8.77 -1.92
CA THR A 226 5.33 9.99 -1.32
C THR A 226 5.45 11.12 -2.32
N PHE A 227 4.40 11.90 -2.49
CA PHE A 227 4.36 13.05 -3.37
C PHE A 227 4.24 14.33 -2.55
N THR A 228 4.97 15.36 -2.97
CA THR A 228 4.79 16.73 -2.48
C THR A 228 4.26 17.58 -3.61
N VAL A 229 3.13 18.25 -3.36
CA VAL A 229 2.47 19.09 -4.36
C VAL A 229 3.24 20.39 -4.58
N LYS A 230 3.46 20.74 -5.84
CA LYS A 230 4.23 21.91 -6.30
C LYS A 230 3.55 22.56 -7.50
N ASP A 231 3.82 23.84 -7.69
CA ASP A 231 3.44 24.62 -8.87
C ASP A 231 1.95 24.58 -9.22
N VAL A 232 1.08 24.36 -8.23
CA VAL A 232 -0.37 24.48 -8.36
C VAL A 232 -0.76 25.97 -8.33
N GLY A 233 -1.49 26.40 -9.35
CA GLY A 233 -1.97 27.77 -9.54
C GLY A 233 -3.42 27.74 -10.03
N GLU A 234 -3.68 28.28 -11.22
CA GLU A 234 -4.98 28.14 -11.88
C GLU A 234 -5.22 26.70 -12.38
N GLU A 235 -4.16 26.04 -12.83
CA GLU A 235 -4.19 24.62 -13.16
C GLU A 235 -4.12 23.77 -11.89
N LYS A 236 -4.97 22.76 -11.84
CA LYS A 236 -5.11 21.81 -10.72
C LYS A 236 -4.43 20.48 -11.05
N LEU A 237 -4.09 19.71 -10.03
CA LEU A 237 -3.63 18.33 -10.24
C LEU A 237 -4.74 17.48 -10.88
N ASP A 238 -4.39 16.77 -11.94
CA ASP A 238 -5.27 15.80 -12.57
C ASP A 238 -5.08 14.42 -11.93
N PHE A 239 -6.10 13.95 -11.22
CA PHE A 239 -6.11 12.60 -10.65
C PHE A 239 -5.79 11.51 -11.69
N ASN A 240 -6.17 11.69 -12.97
CA ASN A 240 -5.87 10.69 -14.00
C ASN A 240 -4.38 10.49 -14.23
N ALA A 241 -3.55 11.50 -13.99
CA ALA A 241 -2.09 11.37 -14.08
C ALA A 241 -1.53 10.35 -13.07
N PHE A 242 -2.27 10.09 -11.98
CA PHE A 242 -1.84 9.20 -10.89
C PHE A 242 -2.53 7.84 -10.91
N ARG A 243 -3.47 7.58 -11.82
CA ARG A 243 -4.24 6.31 -11.80
C ARG A 243 -3.40 5.10 -12.16
N ARG A 244 -2.38 5.31 -12.98
CA ARG A 244 -1.55 4.25 -13.52
C ARG A 244 -0.24 4.82 -14.03
N PHE A 245 0.75 3.98 -14.06
CA PHE A 245 1.98 4.22 -14.81
C PHE A 245 2.56 2.88 -15.26
N THR A 246 3.58 2.95 -16.09
CA THR A 246 4.32 1.84 -16.63
C THR A 246 5.76 1.99 -16.18
N LEU A 247 6.21 1.05 -15.35
CA LEU A 247 7.61 0.95 -14.97
C LEU A 247 8.38 0.30 -16.12
N GLU A 248 9.43 0.97 -16.59
CA GLU A 248 10.29 0.45 -17.64
C GLU A 248 11.44 -0.33 -17.03
N THR A 249 11.45 -1.63 -17.29
CA THR A 249 12.56 -2.50 -16.94
C THR A 249 13.57 -2.58 -18.08
N GLY A 250 14.75 -3.08 -17.76
CA GLY A 250 15.84 -3.21 -18.71
C GLY A 250 16.73 -4.39 -18.41
N GLN A 251 17.65 -4.64 -19.32
CA GLN A 251 18.63 -5.71 -19.22
C GLN A 251 20.04 -5.15 -19.46
N LEU A 252 21.03 -5.85 -18.95
CA LEU A 252 22.42 -5.56 -19.27
C LEU A 252 22.73 -6.16 -20.64
N ILE A 253 23.18 -5.32 -21.57
CA ILE A 253 23.63 -5.71 -22.90
C ILE A 253 25.11 -5.41 -23.06
N ASN A 254 25.81 -6.21 -23.87
CA ASN A 254 27.18 -5.93 -24.24
C ASN A 254 27.20 -5.10 -25.53
N VAL A 255 27.70 -3.87 -25.45
CA VAL A 255 27.91 -2.96 -26.58
C VAL A 255 29.41 -2.74 -26.72
N ASP A 256 30.01 -3.31 -27.76
CA ASP A 256 31.43 -3.17 -28.08
C ASP A 256 32.39 -3.55 -26.93
N GLY A 257 32.05 -4.59 -26.18
CA GLY A 257 32.83 -5.06 -25.02
C GLY A 257 32.50 -4.36 -23.70
N VAL A 258 31.60 -3.37 -23.72
CA VAL A 258 31.14 -2.63 -22.54
C VAL A 258 29.73 -3.05 -22.17
N MET A 259 29.53 -3.48 -20.93
CA MET A 259 28.20 -3.78 -20.42
C MET A 259 27.43 -2.47 -20.17
N ARG A 260 26.27 -2.30 -20.80
CA ARG A 260 25.37 -1.15 -20.67
C ARG A 260 23.99 -1.59 -20.25
N TRP A 261 23.31 -0.79 -19.45
CA TRP A 261 21.90 -1.02 -19.19
C TRP A 261 21.06 -0.47 -20.33
N GLN A 262 20.20 -1.30 -20.90
CA GLN A 262 19.26 -0.90 -21.92
C GLN A 262 17.84 -1.28 -21.52
N ARG A 263 16.92 -0.33 -21.62
CA ARG A 263 15.49 -0.57 -21.51
C ARG A 263 15.04 -1.53 -22.61
N THR A 264 14.27 -2.55 -22.28
CA THR A 264 13.83 -3.58 -23.25
C THR A 264 12.59 -3.16 -24.05
N GLY A 265 12.22 -1.88 -23.99
CA GLY A 265 11.03 -1.34 -24.65
C GLY A 265 9.76 -2.01 -24.16
N ARG A 266 8.84 -2.34 -25.08
CA ARG A 266 7.53 -2.94 -24.74
C ARG A 266 7.62 -4.24 -23.96
N ALA A 267 8.66 -5.04 -24.17
CA ALA A 267 8.83 -6.31 -23.46
C ALA A 267 9.15 -6.11 -21.96
N GLY A 268 9.72 -4.95 -21.59
CA GLY A 268 10.02 -4.60 -20.20
C GLY A 268 9.04 -3.64 -19.56
N GLN A 269 7.93 -3.32 -20.23
CA GLN A 269 6.92 -2.43 -19.68
C GLN A 269 6.06 -3.16 -18.65
N MET A 270 6.11 -2.70 -17.41
CA MET A 270 5.36 -3.26 -16.30
C MET A 270 4.29 -2.28 -15.84
N PRO A 271 3.03 -2.51 -16.21
CA PRO A 271 1.93 -1.63 -15.81
C PRO A 271 1.60 -1.77 -14.32
N TYR A 272 1.39 -0.64 -13.68
CA TYR A 272 0.94 -0.50 -12.31
C TYR A 272 -0.36 0.30 -12.27
N ASN A 273 -1.30 -0.16 -11.44
CA ASN A 273 -2.54 0.54 -11.16
C ASN A 273 -2.50 1.11 -9.74
N LEU A 274 -3.07 2.30 -9.58
CA LEU A 274 -3.24 2.90 -8.27
C LEU A 274 -4.15 2.03 -7.40
N MET A 275 -3.68 1.70 -6.21
CA MET A 275 -4.37 0.86 -5.23
C MET A 275 -4.89 1.70 -4.07
N ALA A 276 -4.13 2.70 -3.63
CA ALA A 276 -4.52 3.59 -2.54
C ALA A 276 -3.83 4.96 -2.65
N ILE A 277 -4.50 5.98 -2.13
CA ILE A 277 -3.88 7.28 -1.81
C ILE A 277 -4.19 7.60 -0.36
N VAL A 278 -3.16 8.03 0.38
CA VAL A 278 -3.31 8.57 1.73
C VAL A 278 -2.81 10.00 1.74
N LYS A 279 -3.72 10.98 1.86
CA LYS A 279 -3.36 12.38 2.10
C LYS A 279 -2.88 12.50 3.55
N TYR A 280 -1.70 13.08 3.75
CA TYR A 280 -1.19 13.38 5.08
C TYR A 280 -1.92 14.61 5.61
N ARG A 281 -2.17 14.65 6.92
CA ARG A 281 -2.76 15.83 7.54
C ARG A 281 -1.79 17.02 7.52
N ASP A 282 -2.33 18.22 7.31
CA ASP A 282 -1.54 19.45 7.23
C ASP A 282 -1.31 20.09 8.62
N THR A 283 -2.11 19.71 9.62
CA THR A 283 -2.06 20.26 10.99
C THR A 283 -2.14 19.16 12.03
N ALA A 284 -1.78 19.49 13.28
CA ALA A 284 -1.94 18.56 14.40
C ALA A 284 -3.41 18.13 14.57
N ASP A 285 -4.35 19.08 14.60
CA ASP A 285 -5.78 18.76 14.77
C ASP A 285 -6.46 18.24 13.48
N GLY A 286 -5.73 18.20 12.37
CA GLY A 286 -6.20 17.66 11.10
C GLY A 286 -6.30 16.14 11.14
N SER A 287 -6.98 15.55 10.16
CA SER A 287 -7.06 14.10 9.98
C SER A 287 -6.30 13.66 8.75
N ASP A 288 -5.58 12.55 8.87
CA ASP A 288 -5.10 11.83 7.67
C ASP A 288 -6.32 11.28 6.93
N SER A 289 -6.24 11.18 5.61
CA SER A 289 -7.37 10.72 4.80
C SER A 289 -6.95 9.70 3.75
N ILE A 290 -7.72 8.63 3.58
CA ILE A 290 -7.42 7.54 2.65
C ILE A 290 -8.52 7.33 1.60
N ARG A 291 -8.09 6.96 0.40
CA ARG A 291 -8.92 6.41 -0.67
C ARG A 291 -8.32 5.12 -1.17
N ILE A 292 -9.17 4.13 -1.38
CA ILE A 292 -8.78 2.83 -1.92
C ILE A 292 -9.38 2.66 -3.30
N TYR A 293 -8.66 2.04 -4.20
CA TYR A 293 -9.11 1.80 -5.56
C TYR A 293 -9.13 0.30 -5.85
N ASP A 294 -10.16 -0.14 -6.58
CA ASP A 294 -10.22 -1.48 -7.16
C ASP A 294 -9.21 -1.62 -8.31
N ASP A 295 -9.08 -2.83 -8.85
CA ASP A 295 -8.09 -3.13 -9.88
C ASP A 295 -8.40 -2.46 -11.23
N PHE A 296 -9.63 -1.96 -11.38
CA PHE A 296 -10.03 -1.14 -12.52
C PHE A 296 -9.67 0.32 -12.31
N GLY A 297 -9.47 0.78 -11.07
CA GLY A 297 -9.19 2.16 -10.70
C GLY A 297 -10.44 2.94 -10.28
N SER A 298 -11.52 2.25 -9.89
CA SER A 298 -12.71 2.83 -9.26
C SER A 298 -12.49 2.97 -7.76
N ASN A 299 -12.98 4.03 -7.14
CA ASN A 299 -12.89 4.19 -5.68
C ASN A 299 -13.76 3.14 -4.97
N SER A 300 -13.12 2.37 -4.09
CA SER A 300 -13.75 1.37 -3.24
C SER A 300 -14.17 2.04 -1.94
N ILE A 301 -15.48 2.27 -1.80
CA ILE A 301 -16.06 2.89 -0.63
C ILE A 301 -16.55 1.79 0.31
N PRO A 302 -16.23 1.82 1.61
CA PRO A 302 -16.74 0.84 2.56
C PRO A 302 -18.26 0.94 2.66
N ILE A 303 -18.88 -0.16 3.07
CA ILE A 303 -20.32 -0.18 3.33
C ILE A 303 -20.61 0.57 4.63
N GLY A 304 -21.54 1.53 4.56
CA GLY A 304 -22.10 2.21 5.73
C GLY A 304 -21.76 3.71 5.80
N LYS A 305 -21.88 4.29 6.99
CA LYS A 305 -21.49 5.68 7.23
C LYS A 305 -19.98 5.78 7.11
N LEU A 306 -19.51 6.68 6.24
CA LEU A 306 -18.09 6.90 6.05
C LEU A 306 -17.50 7.57 7.30
N PRO A 307 -16.39 7.05 7.84
CA PRO A 307 -15.62 7.76 8.84
C PRO A 307 -14.93 8.98 8.20
N ASP A 308 -14.53 9.95 9.02
CA ASP A 308 -14.00 11.23 8.54
C ASP A 308 -12.71 11.05 7.71
N TYR A 309 -11.87 10.10 8.11
CA TYR A 309 -10.63 9.75 7.38
C TYR A 309 -10.90 9.10 6.01
N ALA A 310 -12.15 8.70 5.72
CA ALA A 310 -12.60 8.18 4.44
C ALA A 310 -13.44 9.20 3.66
N SER A 311 -13.40 10.49 4.04
CA SER A 311 -14.28 11.50 3.49
C SER A 311 -14.17 11.61 1.96
N PRO A 312 -15.31 11.65 1.25
CA PRO A 312 -15.35 11.88 -0.19
C PRO A 312 -15.10 13.36 -0.56
N ASP A 313 -15.01 14.26 0.43
CA ASP A 313 -15.05 15.70 0.19
C ASP A 313 -13.73 16.26 -0.33
N TRP A 314 -12.59 15.68 0.03
CA TRP A 314 -11.29 16.13 -0.49
C TRP A 314 -11.07 15.61 -1.92
N LYS A 315 -10.38 16.35 -2.78
CA LYS A 315 -10.02 15.88 -4.13
C LYS A 315 -8.55 16.14 -4.38
N MET A 316 -7.95 15.40 -5.29
CA MET A 316 -6.56 15.66 -5.67
C MET A 316 -6.44 17.06 -6.29
N ALA A 317 -7.48 17.47 -7.02
CA ALA A 317 -7.63 18.80 -7.60
C ALA A 317 -7.74 19.94 -6.56
N ASP A 318 -7.96 19.63 -5.27
CA ASP A 318 -8.05 20.61 -4.19
C ASP A 318 -6.78 20.67 -3.32
N MET A 319 -5.77 19.87 -3.64
CA MET A 319 -4.48 19.91 -2.94
C MET A 319 -3.71 21.19 -3.26
N LYS A 320 -2.99 21.70 -2.27
CA LYS A 320 -2.22 22.95 -2.36
C LYS A 320 -0.73 22.69 -2.38
N ASN A 321 0.05 23.69 -2.80
CA ASN A 321 1.51 23.62 -2.73
C ASN A 321 1.97 23.32 -1.30
N GLY A 322 2.81 22.28 -1.16
CA GLY A 322 3.28 21.79 0.12
C GLY A 322 2.48 20.61 0.70
N ASP A 323 1.23 20.39 0.26
CA ASP A 323 0.46 19.21 0.67
C ASP A 323 1.23 17.94 0.27
N THR A 324 1.14 16.90 1.11
CA THR A 324 1.80 15.63 0.88
C THR A 324 0.82 14.47 0.89
N PHE A 325 1.13 13.44 0.10
CA PHE A 325 0.35 12.20 0.08
C PHE A 325 1.20 11.01 -0.29
N LEU A 326 0.87 9.85 0.27
CA LEU A 326 1.37 8.56 -0.20
C LEU A 326 0.47 8.04 -1.31
N ALA A 327 1.03 7.63 -2.43
CA ALA A 327 0.34 6.78 -3.40
C ALA A 327 0.95 5.38 -3.41
N MET A 328 0.10 4.38 -3.30
CA MET A 328 0.45 2.97 -3.38
C MET A 328 -0.16 2.38 -4.65
N PHE A 329 0.65 1.65 -5.38
CA PHE A 329 0.32 1.03 -6.64
C PHE A 329 0.59 -0.47 -6.58
N VAL A 330 -0.17 -1.22 -7.36
CA VAL A 330 -0.01 -2.66 -7.51
C VAL A 330 0.21 -2.99 -8.97
N TYR A 331 1.11 -3.93 -9.24
CA TYR A 331 1.34 -4.46 -10.57
C TYR A 331 0.05 -5.04 -11.15
N SER A 332 -0.22 -4.81 -12.44
CA SER A 332 -1.47 -5.26 -13.07
C SER A 332 -1.22 -5.93 -14.41
N ARG A 333 -1.42 -7.25 -14.50
CA ARG A 333 -1.27 -7.99 -15.77
C ARG A 333 -2.31 -7.62 -16.83
N MET A 334 -3.42 -7.02 -16.41
CA MET A 334 -4.54 -6.68 -17.28
C MET A 334 -4.79 -5.18 -17.20
N PRO A 335 -4.34 -4.38 -18.19
CA PRO A 335 -4.78 -2.99 -18.24
C PRO A 335 -6.31 -2.99 -18.34
N PRO A 336 -7.02 -2.18 -17.53
CA PRO A 336 -8.48 -2.15 -17.56
C PRO A 336 -8.97 -1.82 -18.96
N LYS A 337 -9.91 -2.62 -19.48
CA LYS A 337 -10.44 -2.49 -20.85
C LYS A 337 -11.16 -1.16 -21.10
N THR A 338 -11.56 -0.46 -20.03
CA THR A 338 -12.30 0.80 -20.06
C THR A 338 -11.68 1.77 -19.06
N ARG A 339 -11.65 3.07 -19.38
CA ARG A 339 -11.35 4.11 -18.39
C ARG A 339 -12.51 4.15 -17.39
N PRO A 340 -12.37 3.69 -16.14
CA PRO A 340 -13.48 3.72 -15.21
C PRO A 340 -13.90 5.18 -14.96
N PRO A 341 -15.18 5.41 -14.68
CA PRO A 341 -15.69 6.75 -14.38
C PRO A 341 -14.88 7.39 -13.24
N PHE A 342 -14.80 8.72 -13.27
CA PHE A 342 -14.00 9.49 -12.32
C PHE A 342 -14.43 9.19 -10.87
N PRO A 343 -13.53 8.74 -10.00
CA PRO A 343 -13.86 8.53 -8.59
C PRO A 343 -14.16 9.85 -7.86
N GLU A 344 -13.61 10.98 -8.35
CA GLU A 344 -13.95 12.33 -7.86
C GLU A 344 -15.36 12.79 -8.26
N VAL A 345 -16.05 11.99 -9.08
CA VAL A 345 -17.46 12.13 -9.46
C VAL A 345 -18.22 10.92 -8.90
N PHE A 346 -18.00 10.58 -7.63
CA PHE A 346 -18.94 9.69 -6.94
C PHE A 346 -20.27 10.43 -6.81
N MET A 347 -21.18 10.19 -7.76
CA MET A 347 -22.53 10.71 -7.69
C MET A 347 -23.28 9.94 -6.60
N LYS A 348 -23.94 10.67 -5.70
CA LYS A 348 -24.79 10.10 -4.62
C LYS A 348 -25.78 9.03 -5.13
N ARG A 349 -26.20 9.10 -6.40
CA ARG A 349 -27.03 8.07 -7.09
C ARG A 349 -26.39 6.68 -7.18
N ASN A 350 -25.05 6.57 -7.20
CA ASN A 350 -24.37 5.29 -7.20
C ASN A 350 -24.32 4.64 -5.80
N LEU A 351 -24.55 5.42 -4.74
CA LEU A 351 -24.61 4.88 -3.38
C LEU A 351 -25.83 3.97 -3.23
N ASP A 352 -27.00 4.38 -3.71
CA ASP A 352 -28.24 3.59 -3.60
C ASP A 352 -28.14 2.26 -4.37
N GLY A 353 -27.59 2.29 -5.59
CA GLY A 353 -27.36 1.08 -6.38
C GLY A 353 -26.30 0.14 -5.77
N TYR A 354 -25.24 0.71 -5.20
CA TYR A 354 -24.23 -0.06 -4.49
C TYR A 354 -24.79 -0.67 -3.19
N LEU A 355 -25.55 0.09 -2.41
CA LEU A 355 -26.22 -0.37 -1.19
C LEU A 355 -27.26 -1.46 -1.49
N ALA A 356 -28.00 -1.35 -2.59
CA ALA A 356 -28.95 -2.38 -3.02
C ALA A 356 -28.23 -3.70 -3.39
N ASN A 357 -27.14 -3.63 -4.18
CA ASN A 357 -26.32 -4.80 -4.49
C ASN A 357 -25.70 -5.42 -3.23
N TYR A 358 -25.31 -4.58 -2.26
CA TYR A 358 -24.81 -5.05 -0.98
C TYR A 358 -25.87 -5.76 -0.14
N GLN A 359 -27.10 -5.25 -0.06
CA GLN A 359 -28.18 -5.90 0.70
C GLN A 359 -28.45 -7.31 0.16
N VAL A 360 -28.44 -7.47 -1.16
CA VAL A 360 -28.54 -8.79 -1.81
C VAL A 360 -27.37 -9.68 -1.40
N PHE A 361 -26.14 -9.16 -1.45
CA PHE A 361 -24.94 -9.92 -1.10
C PHE A 361 -24.89 -10.33 0.40
N SER A 362 -25.23 -9.41 1.29
CA SER A 362 -25.39 -9.63 2.74
C SER A 362 -26.41 -10.73 3.02
N SER A 363 -27.57 -10.69 2.37
CA SER A 363 -28.61 -11.72 2.53
C SER A 363 -28.14 -13.11 2.08
N LEU A 364 -27.29 -13.19 1.04
CA LEU A 364 -26.72 -14.46 0.56
C LEU A 364 -25.68 -15.03 1.54
N ILE A 365 -24.83 -14.19 2.13
CA ILE A 365 -23.87 -14.62 3.14
C ILE A 365 -24.58 -15.11 4.40
N ASN A 366 -25.57 -14.35 4.88
CA ASN A 366 -26.30 -14.70 6.08
C ASN A 366 -27.17 -15.95 5.88
N GLY A 367 -27.83 -16.07 4.71
CA GLY A 367 -28.61 -17.26 4.36
C GLY A 367 -27.76 -18.53 4.25
N GLY A 368 -26.53 -18.44 3.73
CA GLY A 368 -25.61 -19.57 3.69
C GLY A 368 -25.09 -20.01 5.06
N GLN A 369 -25.05 -19.10 6.06
CA GLN A 369 -24.68 -19.44 7.43
C GLN A 369 -25.81 -20.12 8.21
N GLU A 370 -27.07 -19.74 7.96
CA GLU A 370 -28.25 -20.39 8.55
C GLU A 370 -28.42 -21.81 8.00
N GLU A 371 -28.32 -22.03 6.69
CA GLU A 371 -28.39 -23.37 6.10
C GLU A 371 -27.29 -24.31 6.61
N LYS A 372 -26.07 -23.80 6.84
CA LYS A 372 -24.98 -24.61 7.40
C LYS A 372 -25.26 -24.98 8.86
N ARG A 373 -25.77 -24.05 9.67
CA ARG A 373 -26.16 -24.32 11.07
C ARG A 373 -27.28 -25.36 11.15
N ASP A 374 -28.27 -25.29 10.26
CA ASP A 374 -29.37 -26.26 10.24
C ASP A 374 -28.91 -27.66 9.82
N ARG A 375 -27.98 -27.76 8.84
CA ARG A 375 -27.36 -29.05 8.47
C ARG A 375 -26.53 -29.65 9.60
N ASP A 376 -25.73 -28.83 10.28
CA ASP A 376 -24.86 -29.30 11.38
C ASP A 376 -25.67 -29.66 12.64
N ALA A 377 -26.84 -29.03 12.83
CA ALA A 377 -27.79 -29.40 13.88
C ALA A 377 -28.56 -30.69 13.55
N GLY A 378 -28.90 -30.93 12.28
CA GLY A 378 -29.59 -32.13 11.83
C GLY A 378 -28.75 -33.40 11.87
N ASN A 379 -27.42 -33.31 11.68
CA ASN A 379 -26.50 -34.45 11.71
C ASN A 379 -26.06 -34.89 13.12
N ARG A 380 -26.64 -34.32 14.19
CA ARG A 380 -26.36 -34.69 15.59
C ARG A 380 -27.50 -35.47 16.26
N GLN A 381 -28.52 -35.87 15.51
CA GLN A 381 -29.50 -36.88 15.89
C GLN A 381 -29.12 -38.21 15.26
#